data_AF-A0A1F2RF09-F1
#
_entry.id   AF-A0A1F2RF09-F1
#
_cell.length_a   1.000
_cell.length_b   1.000
_cell.length_c   1.000
_cell.angle_alpha   90.00
_cell.angle_beta   90.00
_cell.angle_gamma   90.00
#
_symmetry.space_group_name_H-M   'P 1'
#
loop_
_entity.id
_entity.type
_entity.pdbx_description
1 polymer ?
#
loop_
_entity_poly.entity_id
_entity_poly.type
_entity_poly.pdbx_seq_one_letter_code
_entity_poly.pdbx_strand_id
1 'polypeptide(L)'
;MERLQRLSEEDSDRDTVRAACIQALGDIFEYLPLLGFILRSTDVRNAFEIHGPLLNLSRRILGREEILVLSSEWNYSPFTYHGNPELRGVVLMGLPAPESANPLLIPLTGHELGHPVWSQKGPEETVKRELQANILREIRANPKNYTRLLQTANEADLDSVLSAKQAWLQAYEWGLSQAKETFCDLLGLRIFGESFLHASAYLLAPGGYRPPTYPKWTTRVNNLLRAADAYRISAPVAYGNLFDDSGEEVDAGAQTAILQDLADIASQSVVPLMIDLANKQVTDAGVPEGSQAAVKRIYDDLSLHIVPARDPVALSDILNAGWKAFHDPTLWENTNLDKEQRDVTLKELLLKSVEVLEVQTRLSEST
;
A
#
# COMPACT_ATOMS: atom_id res chain seq x y z
N MET A 1 -11.82 -20.89 -26.05
CA MET A 1 -11.44 -22.11 -26.82
C MET A 1 -12.15 -22.22 -28.18
N GLU A 2 -13.45 -21.93 -28.29
CA GLU A 2 -14.18 -21.93 -29.59
C GLU A 2 -13.55 -21.05 -30.69
N ARG A 3 -12.99 -19.89 -30.31
CA ARG A 3 -12.32 -18.96 -31.25
C ARG A 3 -11.05 -19.52 -31.87
N LEU A 4 -10.30 -20.36 -31.14
CA LEU A 4 -9.05 -20.96 -31.63
C LEU A 4 -9.33 -22.19 -32.51
N GLN A 5 -10.44 -22.90 -32.29
CA GLN A 5 -10.86 -24.02 -33.13
C GLN A 5 -11.33 -23.59 -34.53
N ARG A 6 -11.82 -22.35 -34.71
CA ARG A 6 -12.18 -21.80 -36.02
C ARG A 6 -10.99 -21.27 -36.83
N LEU A 7 -9.83 -21.13 -36.20
CA LEU A 7 -8.60 -20.62 -36.82
C LEU A 7 -7.69 -21.76 -37.34
N SER A 8 -8.10 -23.02 -37.17
CA SER A 8 -7.38 -24.19 -37.68
C SER A 8 -7.90 -24.69 -39.04
N GLU A 9 -8.86 -24.01 -39.65
CA GLU A 9 -9.28 -24.29 -41.02
C GLU A 9 -8.20 -23.76 -41.98
N GLU A 10 -7.85 -24.55 -43.01
CA GLU A 10 -6.69 -24.39 -43.91
C GLU A 10 -6.60 -23.02 -44.63
N ASP A 11 -7.62 -22.17 -44.53
CA ASP A 11 -7.72 -20.82 -45.12
C ASP A 11 -7.54 -19.66 -44.11
N SER A 12 -7.15 -19.93 -42.86
CA SER A 12 -6.97 -18.88 -41.85
C SER A 12 -5.68 -18.09 -42.09
N ASP A 13 -5.81 -16.77 -42.31
CA ASP A 13 -4.68 -15.85 -42.48
C ASP A 13 -3.68 -15.94 -41.30
N ARG A 14 -2.39 -16.11 -41.63
CA ARG A 14 -1.32 -16.34 -40.64
C ARG A 14 -1.15 -15.16 -39.68
N ASP A 15 -1.36 -13.94 -40.15
CA ASP A 15 -1.24 -12.75 -39.31
C ASP A 15 -2.40 -12.68 -38.31
N THR A 16 -3.61 -13.08 -38.73
CA THR A 16 -4.78 -13.21 -37.86
C THR A 16 -4.57 -14.28 -36.78
N VAL A 17 -4.04 -15.46 -37.13
CA VAL A 17 -3.71 -16.51 -36.15
C VAL A 17 -2.65 -16.03 -35.16
N ARG A 18 -1.60 -15.37 -35.66
CA ARG A 18 -0.53 -14.82 -34.82
C ARG A 18 -1.04 -13.75 -33.84
N ALA A 19 -1.89 -12.84 -34.31
CA ALA A 19 -2.51 -11.82 -33.46
C ALA A 19 -3.38 -12.45 -32.37
N ALA A 20 -4.18 -13.47 -32.71
CA ALA A 20 -5.00 -14.20 -31.74
C ALA A 20 -4.15 -14.93 -30.70
N CYS A 21 -3.03 -15.55 -31.10
CA CYS A 21 -2.10 -16.20 -30.17
C CYS A 21 -1.40 -15.20 -29.26
N ILE A 22 -0.98 -14.04 -29.77
CA ILE A 22 -0.38 -12.96 -28.97
C ILE A 22 -1.37 -12.46 -27.94
N GLN A 23 -2.63 -12.23 -28.34
CA GLN A 23 -3.68 -11.83 -27.41
C GLN A 23 -3.92 -12.89 -26.34
N ALA A 24 -4.11 -14.16 -26.72
CA ALA A 24 -4.35 -15.23 -25.77
C ALA A 24 -3.19 -15.45 -24.79
N LEU A 25 -1.95 -15.31 -25.25
CA LEU A 25 -0.77 -15.31 -24.38
C LEU A 25 -0.77 -14.11 -23.45
N GLY A 26 -1.09 -12.92 -23.95
CA GLY A 26 -1.28 -11.71 -23.15
C GLY A 26 -2.28 -11.93 -22.02
N ASP A 27 -3.46 -12.45 -22.34
CA ASP A 27 -4.51 -12.77 -21.38
C ASP A 27 -4.00 -13.79 -20.32
N ILE A 28 -3.29 -14.85 -20.74
CA ILE A 28 -2.72 -15.83 -19.79
C ILE A 28 -1.71 -15.16 -18.85
N PHE A 29 -0.82 -14.32 -19.38
CA PHE A 29 0.16 -13.58 -18.57
C PHE A 29 -0.51 -12.62 -17.59
N GLU A 30 -1.66 -12.05 -17.95
CA GLU A 30 -2.45 -11.16 -17.10
C GLU A 30 -3.21 -11.94 -16.00
N TYR A 31 -3.85 -13.07 -16.33
CA TYR A 31 -4.73 -13.79 -15.40
C TYR A 31 -4.02 -14.85 -14.55
N LEU A 32 -2.93 -15.45 -15.02
CA LEU A 32 -2.22 -16.50 -14.27
C LEU A 32 -1.76 -16.03 -12.88
N PRO A 33 -1.22 -14.81 -12.72
CA PRO A 33 -0.88 -14.27 -11.41
C PRO A 33 -2.10 -14.18 -10.46
N LEU A 34 -3.24 -13.70 -10.96
CA LEU A 34 -4.50 -13.59 -10.20
C LEU A 34 -5.03 -14.96 -9.76
N LEU A 35 -5.00 -15.97 -10.64
CA LEU A 35 -5.38 -17.34 -10.29
C LEU A 35 -4.44 -17.92 -9.23
N GLY A 36 -3.14 -17.65 -9.34
CA GLY A 36 -2.17 -18.04 -8.33
C GLY A 36 -2.46 -17.42 -6.97
N PHE A 37 -2.84 -16.14 -6.95
CA PHE A 37 -3.21 -15.41 -5.74
C PHE A 37 -4.47 -16.00 -5.09
N ILE A 38 -5.53 -16.24 -5.87
CA ILE A 38 -6.76 -16.87 -5.38
C ILE A 38 -6.45 -18.27 -4.83
N LEU A 39 -5.62 -19.06 -5.52
CA LEU A 39 -5.25 -20.39 -5.02
C LEU A 39 -4.54 -20.30 -3.65
N ARG A 40 -3.61 -19.36 -3.49
CA ARG A 40 -2.88 -19.15 -2.23
C ARG A 40 -3.73 -18.51 -1.12
N SER A 41 -4.83 -17.84 -1.47
CA SER A 41 -5.81 -17.35 -0.49
C SER A 41 -6.51 -18.49 0.27
N THR A 42 -6.51 -19.70 -0.28
CA THR A 42 -7.07 -20.91 0.36
C THR A 42 -6.07 -21.64 1.26
N ASP A 43 -4.85 -21.13 1.38
CA ASP A 43 -3.81 -21.74 2.21
C ASP A 43 -4.10 -21.54 3.71
N VAL A 44 -3.90 -22.60 4.49
CA VAL A 44 -4.07 -22.60 5.96
C VAL A 44 -3.07 -21.70 6.70
N ARG A 45 -2.06 -21.18 5.99
CA ARG A 45 -1.07 -20.23 6.52
C ARG A 45 -1.65 -18.84 6.80
N ASN A 46 -2.74 -18.45 6.15
CA ASN A 46 -3.40 -17.17 6.43
C ASN A 46 -4.13 -17.25 7.78
N ALA A 47 -3.91 -16.25 8.63
CA ALA A 47 -4.73 -16.10 9.83
C ALA A 47 -6.19 -15.84 9.41
N PHE A 48 -7.12 -16.71 9.78
CA PHE A 48 -8.53 -16.53 9.39
C PHE A 48 -9.21 -15.43 10.21
N GLU A 49 -8.74 -15.21 11.44
CA GLU A 49 -9.24 -14.23 12.39
C GLU A 49 -9.20 -12.79 11.84
N ILE A 50 -8.27 -12.52 10.91
CA ILE A 50 -8.07 -11.16 10.39
C ILE A 50 -9.04 -10.83 9.25
N HIS A 51 -9.65 -11.84 8.62
CA HIS A 51 -10.45 -11.66 7.42
C HIS A 51 -11.68 -10.80 7.66
N GLY A 52 -12.49 -11.13 8.67
CA GLY A 52 -13.73 -10.40 8.98
C GLY A 52 -13.48 -8.93 9.31
N PRO A 53 -12.58 -8.60 10.25
CA PRO A 53 -12.24 -7.22 10.58
C PRO A 53 -11.69 -6.41 9.40
N LEU A 54 -10.83 -7.00 8.56
CA LEU A 54 -10.31 -6.32 7.36
C LEU A 54 -11.38 -6.15 6.27
N LEU A 55 -12.29 -7.13 6.10
CA LEU A 55 -13.41 -7.00 5.18
C LEU A 55 -14.35 -5.88 5.61
N ASN A 56 -14.65 -5.79 6.91
CA ASN A 56 -15.48 -4.73 7.48
C ASN A 56 -14.84 -3.36 7.31
N LEU A 57 -13.53 -3.25 7.55
CA LEU A 57 -12.77 -2.03 7.29
C LEU A 57 -12.82 -1.64 5.80
N SER A 58 -12.55 -2.60 4.91
CA SER A 58 -12.58 -2.37 3.45
C SER A 58 -13.96 -1.90 3.00
N ARG A 59 -15.04 -2.52 3.50
CA ARG A 59 -16.42 -2.15 3.18
C ARG A 59 -16.83 -0.78 3.73
N ARG A 60 -16.30 -0.37 4.88
CA ARG A 60 -16.53 0.97 5.43
C ARG A 60 -15.91 2.04 4.52
N ILE A 61 -14.71 1.80 4.01
CA ILE A 61 -13.98 2.78 3.19
C ILE A 61 -14.48 2.80 1.74
N LEU A 62 -14.62 1.62 1.11
CA LEU A 62 -14.93 1.51 -0.31
C LEU A 62 -16.44 1.43 -0.57
N GLY A 63 -17.17 0.64 0.22
CA GLY A 63 -18.60 0.39 0.06
C GLY A 63 -18.97 -1.07 0.33
N ARG A 64 -20.28 -1.36 0.47
CA ARG A 64 -20.77 -2.66 0.99
C ARG A 64 -20.56 -3.88 0.07
N GLU A 65 -20.36 -3.67 -1.22
CA GLU A 65 -20.29 -4.76 -2.22
C GLU A 65 -18.88 -5.34 -2.42
N GLU A 66 -17.88 -4.85 -1.67
CA GLU A 66 -16.50 -5.31 -1.84
C GLU A 66 -16.29 -6.75 -1.33
N ILE A 67 -15.50 -7.49 -2.09
CA ILE A 67 -14.99 -8.82 -1.80
C ILE A 67 -13.52 -8.68 -1.43
N LEU A 68 -13.15 -9.14 -0.23
CA LEU A 68 -11.75 -9.19 0.20
C LEU A 68 -11.17 -10.58 -0.04
N VAL A 69 -10.05 -10.64 -0.76
CA VAL A 69 -9.21 -11.83 -0.89
C VAL A 69 -7.87 -11.54 -0.22
N LEU A 70 -7.58 -12.28 0.85
CA LEU A 70 -6.30 -12.25 1.55
C LEU A 70 -5.46 -13.44 1.10
N SER A 71 -4.21 -13.22 0.70
CA SER A 71 -3.33 -14.29 0.23
C SER A 71 -1.94 -14.22 0.88
N SER A 72 -1.33 -15.38 1.08
CA SER A 72 0.08 -15.50 1.46
C SER A 72 0.95 -15.53 0.20
N GLU A 73 1.70 -14.48 -0.05
CA GLU A 73 2.51 -14.29 -1.26
C GLU A 73 4.00 -14.52 -1.00
N TRP A 74 4.68 -15.18 -1.93
CA TRP A 74 6.11 -15.52 -1.74
C TRP A 74 7.06 -14.33 -1.91
N ASN A 75 6.56 -13.21 -2.42
CA ASN A 75 7.31 -11.97 -2.47
C ASN A 75 7.30 -11.30 -1.09
N TYR A 76 8.45 -10.85 -0.62
CA TYR A 76 8.64 -10.25 0.71
C TYR A 76 8.04 -8.83 0.86
N SER A 77 7.49 -8.27 -0.21
CA SER A 77 6.68 -7.06 -0.14
C SER A 77 5.20 -7.45 -0.21
N PRO A 78 4.32 -6.81 0.58
CA PRO A 78 2.90 -6.83 0.30
C PRO A 78 2.69 -6.51 -1.19
N PHE A 79 1.81 -7.26 -1.82
CA PHE A 79 1.58 -7.19 -3.25
C PHE A 79 0.12 -6.88 -3.52
N THR A 80 -0.14 -5.74 -4.18
CA THR A 80 -1.42 -5.47 -4.82
C THR A 80 -1.34 -5.72 -6.31
N TYR A 81 -2.28 -6.53 -6.82
CA TYR A 81 -2.66 -6.45 -8.22
C TYR A 81 -3.31 -5.11 -8.46
N HIS A 82 -2.64 -4.23 -9.21
CA HIS A 82 -3.25 -2.99 -9.67
C HIS A 82 -4.59 -3.34 -10.33
N GLY A 83 -5.66 -2.71 -9.81
CA GLY A 83 -7.04 -3.08 -10.09
C GLY A 83 -7.25 -3.44 -11.55
N ASN A 84 -7.42 -4.74 -11.82
CA ASN A 84 -7.84 -5.18 -13.13
C ASN A 84 -9.22 -4.55 -13.35
N PRO A 85 -9.44 -3.80 -14.45
CA PRO A 85 -10.74 -3.21 -14.76
C PRO A 85 -11.90 -4.21 -14.74
N GLU A 86 -11.60 -5.49 -14.90
CA GLU A 86 -12.55 -6.62 -14.86
C GLU A 86 -12.85 -7.13 -13.44
N LEU A 87 -12.01 -6.83 -12.44
CA LEU A 87 -12.19 -7.21 -11.03
C LEU A 87 -12.70 -6.05 -10.16
N ARG A 88 -13.68 -5.29 -10.67
CA ARG A 88 -14.34 -4.23 -9.86
C ARG A 88 -15.01 -4.87 -8.65
N GLY A 89 -14.83 -4.24 -7.48
CA GLY A 89 -15.41 -4.74 -6.24
C GLY A 89 -14.57 -5.84 -5.56
N VAL A 90 -13.32 -6.05 -5.98
CA VAL A 90 -12.42 -7.02 -5.35
C VAL A 90 -11.18 -6.30 -4.81
N VAL A 91 -10.93 -6.47 -3.52
CA VAL A 91 -9.71 -6.03 -2.84
C VAL A 91 -8.80 -7.24 -2.66
N LEU A 92 -7.60 -7.18 -3.23
CA LEU A 92 -6.59 -8.22 -3.15
C LEU A 92 -5.48 -7.71 -2.22
N MET A 93 -5.24 -8.39 -1.09
CA MET A 93 -4.15 -8.05 -0.17
C MET A 93 -3.22 -9.25 0.02
N GLY A 94 -1.97 -9.12 -0.45
CA GLY A 94 -0.93 -10.11 -0.24
C GLY A 94 -0.14 -9.84 1.03
N LEU A 95 0.02 -10.84 1.89
CA LEU A 95 0.97 -10.83 3.01
C LEU A 95 2.18 -11.70 2.68
N PRO A 96 3.41 -11.33 3.09
CA PRO A 96 4.58 -12.18 2.87
C PRO A 96 4.38 -13.57 3.47
N ALA A 97 4.56 -14.62 2.68
CA ALA A 97 4.25 -15.99 3.07
C ALA A 97 4.96 -16.45 4.36
N PRO A 98 6.25 -16.13 4.60
CA PRO A 98 6.92 -16.44 5.87
C PRO A 98 6.34 -15.74 7.10
N GLU A 99 5.60 -14.65 6.89
CA GLU A 99 5.04 -13.79 7.94
C GLU A 99 3.51 -13.70 7.87
N SER A 100 2.86 -14.58 7.09
CA SER A 100 1.40 -14.55 6.86
C SER A 100 0.57 -14.79 8.12
N ALA A 101 1.17 -15.42 9.13
CA ALA A 101 0.59 -15.61 10.46
C ALA A 101 1.02 -14.54 11.48
N ASN A 102 1.74 -13.49 11.07
CA ASN A 102 2.20 -12.43 11.95
C ASN A 102 1.20 -11.26 11.98
N PRO A 103 0.34 -11.15 13.01
CA PRO A 103 -0.64 -10.08 13.09
C PRO A 103 -0.02 -8.69 13.16
N LEU A 104 1.25 -8.56 13.58
CA LEU A 104 1.94 -7.27 13.63
C LEU A 104 2.15 -6.65 12.24
N LEU A 105 2.05 -7.43 11.16
CA LEU A 105 2.13 -6.94 9.77
C LEU A 105 0.79 -6.55 9.15
N ILE A 106 -0.34 -6.84 9.82
CA ILE A 106 -1.67 -6.41 9.36
C ILE A 106 -1.75 -4.92 9.02
N PRO A 107 -1.10 -3.98 9.75
CA PRO A 107 -1.13 -2.57 9.37
C PRO A 107 -0.74 -2.29 7.92
N LEU A 108 0.15 -3.09 7.32
CA LEU A 108 0.59 -2.91 5.93
C LEU A 108 -0.55 -3.11 4.92
N THR A 109 -1.60 -3.85 5.29
CA THR A 109 -2.82 -3.97 4.46
C THR A 109 -3.49 -2.63 4.18
N GLY A 110 -3.23 -1.61 5.02
CA GLY A 110 -3.72 -0.25 4.79
C GLY A 110 -3.13 0.42 3.55
N HIS A 111 -1.86 0.10 3.22
CA HIS A 111 -1.26 0.53 1.95
C HIS A 111 -2.02 -0.10 0.77
N GLU A 112 -2.28 -1.41 0.84
CA GLU A 112 -2.94 -2.14 -0.23
C GLU A 112 -4.38 -1.68 -0.43
N LEU A 113 -5.08 -1.36 0.65
CA LEU A 113 -6.41 -0.74 0.60
C LEU A 113 -6.38 0.66 -0.04
N GLY A 114 -5.23 1.34 -0.02
CA GLY A 114 -5.00 2.63 -0.68
C GLY A 114 -5.21 2.58 -2.18
N HIS A 115 -4.83 1.48 -2.85
CA HIS A 115 -4.95 1.37 -4.30
C HIS A 115 -6.40 1.34 -4.81
N PRO A 116 -7.33 0.51 -4.27
CA PRO A 116 -8.73 0.58 -4.67
C PRO A 116 -9.38 1.90 -4.22
N VAL A 117 -8.96 2.51 -3.11
CA VAL A 117 -9.46 3.85 -2.74
C VAL A 117 -9.05 4.88 -3.78
N TRP A 118 -7.79 4.85 -4.21
CA TRP A 118 -7.29 5.73 -5.26
C TRP A 118 -8.09 5.59 -6.56
N SER A 119 -8.35 4.36 -7.00
CA SER A 119 -9.06 4.12 -8.26
C SER A 119 -10.56 4.42 -8.19
N GLN A 120 -11.22 4.11 -7.07
CA GLN A 120 -12.68 4.22 -6.95
C GLN A 120 -13.15 5.58 -6.41
N LYS A 121 -12.39 6.21 -5.51
CA LYS A 121 -12.79 7.45 -4.82
C LYS A 121 -12.12 8.70 -5.41
N GLY A 122 -11.30 8.54 -6.44
CA GLY A 122 -10.94 9.59 -7.38
C GLY A 122 -10.13 10.78 -6.86
N PRO A 123 -9.13 10.64 -5.96
CA PRO A 123 -8.12 11.70 -5.80
C PRO A 123 -7.37 11.97 -7.12
N GLU A 124 -7.34 10.98 -8.01
CA GLU A 124 -6.52 10.93 -9.21
C GLU A 124 -6.70 12.15 -10.13
N GLU A 125 -7.92 12.57 -10.48
CA GLU A 125 -8.12 13.69 -11.41
C GLU A 125 -7.67 15.05 -10.86
N THR A 126 -7.72 15.24 -9.54
CA THR A 126 -7.18 16.45 -8.91
C THR A 126 -5.65 16.38 -8.87
N VAL A 127 -5.10 15.23 -8.47
CA VAL A 127 -3.65 15.03 -8.42
C VAL A 127 -3.01 15.12 -9.81
N LYS A 128 -3.62 14.53 -10.85
CA LYS A 128 -3.16 14.62 -12.25
C LYS A 128 -2.99 16.06 -12.70
N ARG A 129 -3.99 16.91 -12.45
CA ARG A 129 -3.96 18.32 -12.85
C ARG A 129 -2.84 19.08 -12.13
N GLU A 130 -2.71 18.90 -10.82
CA GLU A 130 -1.65 19.54 -10.04
C GLU A 130 -0.26 19.04 -10.45
N LEU A 131 -0.10 17.73 -10.63
CA LEU A 131 1.16 17.12 -11.04
C LEU A 131 1.62 17.65 -12.41
N GLN A 132 0.71 17.70 -13.39
CA GLN A 132 1.00 18.28 -14.70
C GLN A 132 1.40 19.75 -14.58
N ALA A 133 0.64 20.54 -13.81
CA ALA A 133 0.95 21.95 -13.61
C ALA A 133 2.33 22.15 -12.96
N ASN A 134 2.71 21.31 -12.00
CA ASN A 134 3.98 21.39 -11.29
C ASN A 134 5.16 20.95 -12.17
N ILE A 135 5.00 19.92 -13.00
CA ILE A 135 5.99 19.53 -14.01
C ILE A 135 6.26 20.69 -14.98
N LEU A 136 5.21 21.25 -15.56
CA LEU A 136 5.35 22.34 -16.53
C LEU A 136 5.97 23.59 -15.87
N ARG A 137 5.59 23.88 -14.62
CA ARG A 137 6.17 25.00 -13.85
C ARG A 137 7.66 24.79 -13.61
N GLU A 138 8.07 23.58 -13.23
CA GLU A 138 9.48 23.26 -12.96
C GLU A 138 10.33 23.37 -14.23
N ILE A 139 9.86 22.80 -15.35
CA ILE A 139 10.55 22.91 -16.65
C ILE A 139 10.73 24.38 -17.05
N ARG A 140 9.66 25.19 -16.93
CA ARG A 140 9.67 26.61 -17.31
C ARG A 140 10.53 27.46 -16.37
N ALA A 141 10.62 27.11 -15.09
CA ALA A 141 11.46 27.82 -14.13
C ALA A 141 12.96 27.49 -14.30
N ASN A 142 13.28 26.27 -14.71
CA ASN A 142 14.64 25.75 -14.79
C ASN A 142 15.01 25.16 -16.16
N PRO A 143 14.78 25.88 -17.29
CA PRO A 143 14.88 25.29 -18.64
C PRO A 143 16.27 24.73 -18.95
N LYS A 144 17.33 25.31 -18.38
CA LYS A 144 18.71 24.82 -18.54
C LYS A 144 18.89 23.38 -18.06
N ASN A 145 18.22 22.99 -16.96
CA ASN A 145 18.29 21.64 -16.41
C ASN A 145 17.60 20.61 -17.33
N TYR A 146 16.67 21.07 -18.17
CA TYR A 146 15.85 20.22 -19.03
C TYR A 146 16.17 20.37 -20.52
N THR A 147 17.27 21.06 -20.88
CA THR A 147 17.70 21.26 -22.28
C THR A 147 17.75 19.97 -23.08
N ARG A 148 18.12 18.84 -22.46
CA ARG A 148 18.17 17.51 -23.09
C ARG A 148 16.77 16.95 -23.41
N LEU A 149 15.76 17.27 -22.60
CA LEU A 149 14.36 16.92 -22.87
C LEU A 149 13.76 17.84 -23.94
N LEU A 150 14.15 19.12 -23.93
CA LEU A 150 13.58 20.16 -24.78
C LEU A 150 14.20 20.28 -26.18
N GLN A 151 15.04 19.33 -26.61
CA GLN A 151 15.80 19.42 -27.87
C GLN A 151 14.95 19.69 -29.12
N THR A 152 13.68 19.31 -29.10
CA THR A 152 12.73 19.43 -30.22
C THR A 152 11.52 20.31 -29.90
N ALA A 153 11.46 20.93 -28.71
CA ALA A 153 10.30 21.63 -28.19
C ALA A 153 10.64 23.06 -27.75
N ASN A 154 9.85 24.04 -28.21
CA ASN A 154 9.89 25.37 -27.64
C ASN A 154 9.16 25.40 -26.29
N GLU A 155 9.67 26.20 -25.35
CA GLU A 155 9.08 26.35 -24.01
C GLU A 155 7.60 26.79 -24.04
N ALA A 156 7.22 27.59 -25.05
CA ALA A 156 5.85 28.06 -25.25
C ALA A 156 4.87 26.95 -25.69
N ASP A 157 5.38 25.82 -26.19
CA ASP A 157 4.60 24.77 -26.84
C ASP A 157 4.44 23.50 -25.97
N LEU A 158 4.96 23.53 -24.73
CA LEU A 158 5.10 22.35 -23.86
C LEU A 158 3.80 21.60 -23.54
N ASP A 159 2.67 22.30 -23.57
CA ASP A 159 1.33 21.78 -23.28
C ASP A 159 0.38 21.82 -24.48
N SER A 160 0.80 22.39 -25.61
CA SER A 160 -0.01 22.55 -26.83
C SER A 160 0.41 21.61 -27.96
N VAL A 161 1.68 21.24 -28.04
CA VAL A 161 2.24 20.40 -29.13
C VAL A 161 2.52 18.97 -28.64
N LEU A 162 2.07 17.97 -29.40
CA LEU A 162 2.19 16.55 -29.03
C LEU A 162 3.65 16.11 -28.81
N SER A 163 4.58 16.51 -29.68
CA SER A 163 6.00 16.19 -29.54
C SER A 163 6.62 16.80 -28.28
N ALA A 164 6.16 18.00 -27.88
CA ALA A 164 6.62 18.65 -26.66
C ALA A 164 6.06 17.96 -25.40
N LYS A 165 4.83 17.45 -25.45
CA LYS A 165 4.26 16.61 -24.37
C LYS A 165 5.05 15.32 -24.17
N GLN A 166 5.45 14.67 -25.26
CA GLN A 166 6.23 13.43 -25.21
C GLN A 166 7.57 13.60 -24.46
N ALA A 167 8.13 14.81 -24.43
CA ALA A 167 9.39 15.09 -23.74
C ALA A 167 9.32 14.92 -22.21
N TRP A 168 8.14 15.07 -21.61
CA TRP A 168 7.95 15.01 -20.14
C TRP A 168 6.85 14.02 -19.70
N LEU A 169 6.13 13.41 -20.65
CA LEU A 169 5.03 12.48 -20.34
C LEU A 169 5.45 11.33 -19.42
N GLN A 170 6.65 10.78 -19.63
CA GLN A 170 7.16 9.71 -18.78
C GLN A 170 7.39 10.16 -17.33
N ALA A 171 7.89 11.37 -17.12
CA ALA A 171 8.04 11.95 -15.78
C ALA A 171 6.66 12.17 -15.12
N TYR A 172 5.66 12.55 -15.91
CA TYR A 172 4.27 12.65 -15.44
C TYR A 172 3.69 11.29 -15.02
N GLU A 173 3.88 10.25 -15.82
CA GLU A 173 3.43 8.89 -15.49
C GLU A 173 4.11 8.35 -14.23
N TRP A 174 5.43 8.53 -14.12
CA TRP A 174 6.17 8.18 -12.91
C TRP A 174 5.73 9.00 -11.70
N GLY A 175 5.61 10.32 -11.83
CA GLY A 175 5.16 11.19 -10.74
C GLY A 175 3.75 10.85 -10.25
N LEU A 176 2.85 10.45 -11.16
CA LEU A 176 1.51 9.99 -10.80
C LEU A 176 1.55 8.66 -10.04
N SER A 177 2.39 7.72 -10.48
CA SER A 177 2.62 6.47 -9.77
C SER A 177 3.19 6.73 -8.37
N GLN A 178 4.21 7.57 -8.26
CA GLN A 178 4.80 7.94 -6.98
C GLN A 178 3.80 8.62 -6.03
N ALA A 179 2.93 9.47 -6.56
CA ALA A 179 1.86 10.10 -5.79
C ALA A 179 0.85 9.05 -5.30
N LYS A 180 0.46 8.10 -6.13
CA LYS A 180 -0.41 6.98 -5.73
C LYS A 180 0.21 6.16 -4.59
N GLU A 181 1.47 5.76 -4.71
CA GLU A 181 2.18 5.00 -3.66
C GLU A 181 2.26 5.81 -2.35
N THR A 182 2.52 7.12 -2.45
CA THR A 182 2.50 8.01 -1.28
C THR A 182 1.11 8.04 -0.66
N PHE A 183 0.05 8.24 -1.45
CA PHE A 183 -1.33 8.23 -0.94
C PHE A 183 -1.66 6.92 -0.20
N CYS A 184 -1.23 5.78 -0.73
CA CYS A 184 -1.41 4.47 -0.09
C CYS A 184 -0.73 4.39 1.28
N ASP A 185 0.54 4.81 1.38
CA ASP A 185 1.27 4.90 2.65
C ASP A 185 0.53 5.80 3.66
N LEU A 186 0.06 6.96 3.21
CA LEU A 186 -0.65 7.93 4.04
C LEU A 186 -2.01 7.41 4.51
N LEU A 187 -2.73 6.66 3.67
CA LEU A 187 -3.98 6.00 4.03
C LEU A 187 -3.73 4.93 5.10
N GLY A 188 -2.72 4.07 4.89
CA GLY A 188 -2.36 3.04 5.84
C GLY A 188 -1.98 3.60 7.20
N LEU A 189 -1.15 4.65 7.22
CA LEU A 189 -0.82 5.41 8.43
C LEU A 189 -2.07 5.98 9.12
N ARG A 190 -2.99 6.55 8.36
CA ARG A 190 -4.22 7.16 8.91
C ARG A 190 -5.15 6.12 9.54
N ILE A 191 -5.22 4.92 8.98
CA ILE A 191 -6.06 3.83 9.48
C ILE A 191 -5.44 3.19 10.74
N PHE A 192 -4.16 2.86 10.68
CA PHE A 192 -3.51 2.00 11.66
C PHE A 192 -2.63 2.74 12.67
N GLY A 193 -2.38 4.04 12.48
CA GLY A 193 -1.60 4.83 13.43
C GLY A 193 -0.13 4.40 13.49
N GLU A 194 0.44 4.46 14.68
CA GLU A 194 1.86 4.16 14.92
C GLU A 194 2.23 2.72 14.50
N SER A 195 1.29 1.77 14.63
CA SER A 195 1.49 0.38 14.21
C SER A 195 1.85 0.23 12.73
N PHE A 196 1.39 1.15 11.86
CA PHE A 196 1.79 1.18 10.45
C PHE A 196 3.27 1.46 10.26
N LEU A 197 3.82 2.40 11.05
CA LEU A 197 5.23 2.77 11.01
C LEU A 197 6.09 1.60 11.47
N HIS A 198 5.74 0.96 12.59
CA HIS A 198 6.49 -0.21 13.08
C HIS A 198 6.45 -1.37 12.07
N ALA A 199 5.28 -1.68 11.51
CA ALA A 199 5.16 -2.74 10.51
C ALA A 199 5.96 -2.44 9.24
N SER A 200 5.98 -1.17 8.81
CA SER A 200 6.77 -0.72 7.66
C SER A 200 8.26 -0.83 7.93
N ALA A 201 8.74 -0.39 9.09
CA ALA A 201 10.14 -0.57 9.48
C ALA A 201 10.55 -2.04 9.58
N TYR A 202 9.70 -2.89 10.16
CA TYR A 202 10.00 -4.32 10.29
C TYR A 202 10.25 -4.99 8.94
N LEU A 203 9.42 -4.68 7.94
CA LEU A 203 9.45 -5.39 6.66
C LEU A 203 10.30 -4.70 5.59
N LEU A 204 10.38 -3.37 5.61
CA LEU A 204 10.92 -2.58 4.51
C LEU A 204 12.25 -1.89 4.84
N ALA A 205 12.65 -1.80 6.11
CA ALA A 205 13.95 -1.22 6.47
C ALA A 205 15.12 -2.18 6.15
N PRO A 206 16.31 -1.67 5.79
CA PRO A 206 16.65 -0.26 5.63
C PRO A 206 16.18 0.35 4.30
N GLY A 207 15.52 -0.41 3.45
CA GLY A 207 15.14 -0.05 2.11
C GLY A 207 15.65 -1.11 1.14
N GLY A 208 15.86 -0.71 -0.11
CA GLY A 208 16.32 -1.60 -1.16
C GLY A 208 16.22 -0.96 -2.52
N TYR A 209 16.19 -1.79 -3.57
CA TYR A 209 16.05 -1.32 -4.92
C TYR A 209 14.80 -0.44 -5.11
N ARG A 210 14.99 0.72 -5.74
CA ARG A 210 13.94 1.68 -6.04
C ARG A 210 13.65 1.71 -7.56
N PRO A 211 12.48 1.25 -8.02
CA PRO A 211 12.03 1.53 -9.38
C PRO A 211 11.59 3.00 -9.53
N PRO A 212 11.67 3.60 -10.74
CA PRO A 212 11.30 5.01 -10.97
C PRO A 212 9.85 5.37 -10.59
N THR A 213 8.96 4.37 -10.58
CA THR A 213 7.54 4.50 -10.23
C THR A 213 7.28 4.68 -8.73
N TYR A 214 8.29 4.50 -7.89
CA TYR A 214 8.22 4.67 -6.43
C TYR A 214 9.07 5.87 -5.98
N PRO A 215 8.68 6.62 -4.94
CA PRO A 215 9.55 7.62 -4.33
C PRO A 215 10.75 6.97 -3.62
N LYS A 216 11.83 7.72 -3.37
CA LYS A 216 12.96 7.25 -2.54
C LYS A 216 12.51 6.83 -1.16
N TRP A 217 13.22 5.91 -0.52
CA TRP A 217 12.88 5.46 0.84
C TRP A 217 12.90 6.61 1.84
N THR A 218 13.96 7.42 1.82
CA THR A 218 14.04 8.62 2.68
C THR A 218 12.88 9.58 2.45
N THR A 219 12.45 9.71 1.19
CA THR A 219 11.32 10.57 0.81
C THR A 219 9.98 10.01 1.29
N ARG A 220 9.73 8.71 1.10
CA ARG A 220 8.53 8.04 1.63
C ARG A 220 8.42 8.20 3.15
N VAL A 221 9.52 7.99 3.85
CA VAL A 221 9.58 8.12 5.31
C VAL A 221 9.34 9.56 5.76
N ASN A 222 9.94 10.55 5.09
CA ASN A 222 9.68 11.96 5.40
C ASN A 222 8.20 12.33 5.19
N ASN A 223 7.56 11.79 4.15
CA ASN A 223 6.13 11.98 3.91
C ASN A 223 5.26 11.35 5.00
N LEU A 224 5.61 10.13 5.43
CA LEU A 224 4.96 9.47 6.57
C LEU A 224 5.11 10.28 7.87
N LEU A 225 6.29 10.80 8.17
CA LEU A 225 6.53 11.61 9.37
C LEU A 225 5.74 12.93 9.33
N ARG A 226 5.70 13.60 8.17
CA ARG A 226 4.89 14.80 7.98
C ARG A 226 3.40 14.52 8.17
N ALA A 227 2.92 13.40 7.66
CA ALA A 227 1.52 13.01 7.82
C ALA A 227 1.21 12.56 9.25
N ALA A 228 2.14 11.89 9.93
CA ALA A 228 1.99 11.52 11.33
C ALA A 228 1.78 12.77 12.20
N ASP A 229 2.54 13.84 11.97
CA ASP A 229 2.33 15.14 12.63
C ASP A 229 0.94 15.71 12.32
N ALA A 230 0.54 15.73 11.04
CA ALA A 230 -0.77 16.22 10.62
C ALA A 230 -1.94 15.43 11.25
N TYR A 231 -1.78 14.12 11.40
CA TYR A 231 -2.77 13.21 12.00
C TYR A 231 -2.64 13.08 13.52
N ARG A 232 -1.66 13.75 14.13
CA ARG A 232 -1.33 13.65 15.57
C ARG A 232 -1.02 12.21 16.02
N ILE A 233 -0.34 11.45 15.18
CA ILE A 233 0.16 10.11 15.45
C ILE A 233 1.61 10.23 15.93
N SER A 234 1.93 9.56 17.05
CA SER A 234 3.31 9.46 17.53
C SER A 234 4.13 8.62 16.56
N ALA A 235 5.26 9.15 16.10
CA ALA A 235 6.24 8.38 15.33
C ALA A 235 7.31 7.80 16.27
N PRO A 236 7.85 6.60 15.98
CA PRO A 236 8.96 6.04 16.74
C PRO A 236 10.18 6.97 16.73
N VAL A 237 10.93 6.99 17.84
CA VAL A 237 12.14 7.82 17.96
C VAL A 237 13.15 7.39 16.90
N ALA A 238 13.71 8.36 16.19
CA ALA A 238 14.69 8.15 15.13
C ALA A 238 14.18 7.23 13.98
N TYR A 239 12.86 7.14 13.76
CA TYR A 239 12.27 6.34 12.68
C TYR A 239 12.90 6.61 11.30
N GLY A 240 13.18 7.87 10.99
CA GLY A 240 13.85 8.27 9.75
C GLY A 240 15.23 7.64 9.53
N ASN A 241 15.95 7.33 10.61
CA ASN A 241 17.29 6.77 10.55
C ASN A 241 17.30 5.26 10.30
N LEU A 242 16.14 4.60 10.34
CA LEU A 242 16.01 3.19 10.03
C LEU A 242 16.11 2.92 8.53
N PHE A 243 15.94 3.95 7.69
CA PHE A 243 15.89 3.82 6.24
C PHE A 243 17.01 4.62 5.57
N ASP A 244 17.50 4.10 4.46
CA ASP A 244 18.47 4.77 3.61
C ASP A 244 18.22 4.45 2.12
N ASP A 245 18.83 5.27 1.27
CA ASP A 245 18.75 5.13 -0.19
C ASP A 245 20.02 4.45 -0.75
N SER A 246 20.82 3.76 0.08
CA SER A 246 22.14 3.25 -0.32
C SER A 246 22.07 2.09 -1.34
N GLY A 247 20.92 1.41 -1.42
CA GLY A 247 20.65 0.35 -2.39
C GLY A 247 20.15 0.83 -3.76
N GLU A 248 20.05 2.15 -4.00
CA GLU A 248 19.41 2.73 -5.20
C GLU A 248 20.35 2.89 -6.40
N GLU A 249 21.66 2.62 -6.28
CA GLU A 249 22.63 2.84 -7.36
C GLU A 249 22.44 1.85 -8.53
N VAL A 250 21.58 2.23 -9.47
CA VAL A 250 21.58 1.71 -10.85
C VAL A 250 21.94 2.88 -11.76
N ASP A 251 22.91 2.67 -12.66
CA ASP A 251 23.30 3.65 -13.68
C ASP A 251 22.15 3.87 -14.68
N ALA A 252 21.18 4.68 -14.27
CA ALA A 252 20.13 5.17 -15.11
C ALA A 252 20.74 6.22 -16.04
N GLY A 253 20.77 5.95 -17.34
CA GLY A 253 21.31 6.89 -18.32
C GLY A 253 20.74 8.30 -18.12
N ALA A 254 21.54 9.33 -18.40
CA ALA A 254 21.28 10.72 -17.99
C ALA A 254 19.89 11.29 -18.33
N GLN A 255 19.20 10.79 -19.36
CA GLN A 255 17.82 11.21 -19.65
C GLN A 255 16.81 10.65 -18.65
N THR A 256 16.95 9.38 -18.26
CA THR A 256 16.14 8.72 -17.24
C THR A 256 16.28 9.43 -15.90
N ALA A 257 17.51 9.79 -15.51
CA ALA A 257 17.77 10.54 -14.29
C ALA A 257 17.02 11.88 -14.26
N ILE A 258 17.06 12.67 -15.35
CA ILE A 258 16.34 13.95 -15.44
C ILE A 258 14.82 13.75 -15.32
N LEU A 259 14.26 12.74 -15.99
CA LEU A 259 12.83 12.44 -15.93
C LEU A 259 12.41 11.98 -14.52
N GLN A 260 13.25 11.20 -13.85
CA GLN A 260 13.01 10.72 -12.50
C GLN A 260 13.10 11.88 -11.48
N ASP A 261 14.09 12.76 -11.59
CA ASP A 261 14.19 13.95 -10.74
C ASP A 261 12.96 14.85 -10.89
N LEU A 262 12.48 15.03 -12.13
CA LEU A 262 11.27 15.80 -12.41
C LEU A 262 10.01 15.13 -11.83
N ALA A 263 9.91 13.81 -11.90
CA ALA A 263 8.85 13.04 -11.26
C ALA A 263 8.87 13.19 -9.74
N ASP A 264 10.06 13.12 -9.13
CA ASP A 264 10.27 13.26 -7.69
C ASP A 264 9.84 14.65 -7.21
N ILE A 265 10.28 15.72 -7.89
CA ILE A 265 9.88 17.09 -7.57
C ILE A 265 8.36 17.26 -7.67
N ALA A 266 7.76 16.79 -8.77
CA ALA A 266 6.34 16.93 -9.00
C ALA A 266 5.50 16.12 -8.00
N SER A 267 5.88 14.89 -7.68
CA SER A 267 5.16 14.06 -6.70
C SER A 267 5.26 14.65 -5.29
N GLN A 268 6.41 15.21 -4.90
CA GLN A 268 6.58 15.87 -3.60
C GLN A 268 5.72 17.13 -3.46
N SER A 269 5.51 17.87 -4.55
CA SER A 269 4.69 19.08 -4.53
C SER A 269 3.22 18.84 -4.20
N VAL A 270 2.71 17.62 -4.43
CA VAL A 270 1.31 17.24 -4.17
C VAL A 270 1.11 16.50 -2.84
N VAL A 271 2.16 16.26 -2.06
CA VAL A 271 2.08 15.62 -0.73
C VAL A 271 1.08 16.28 0.23
N PRO A 272 1.04 17.61 0.41
CA PRO A 272 0.04 18.22 1.30
C PRO A 272 -1.39 17.86 0.91
N LEU A 273 -1.70 17.90 -0.39
CA LEU A 273 -3.01 17.51 -0.91
C LEU A 273 -3.29 16.01 -0.63
N MET A 274 -2.30 15.14 -0.77
CA MET A 274 -2.47 13.70 -0.50
C MET A 274 -2.75 13.41 0.98
N ILE A 275 -2.12 14.14 1.90
CA ILE A 275 -2.39 14.05 3.35
C ILE A 275 -3.86 14.40 3.63
N ASP A 276 -4.34 15.52 3.08
CA ASP A 276 -5.73 15.96 3.28
C ASP A 276 -6.73 14.95 2.69
N LEU A 277 -6.44 14.44 1.49
CA LEU A 277 -7.29 13.46 0.81
C LEU A 277 -7.34 12.14 1.58
N ALA A 278 -6.21 11.58 2.00
CA ALA A 278 -6.16 10.33 2.76
C ALA A 278 -6.92 10.46 4.09
N ASN A 279 -6.70 11.57 4.83
CA ASN A 279 -7.45 11.86 6.04
C ASN A 279 -8.96 11.94 5.79
N LYS A 280 -9.37 12.71 4.77
CA LYS A 280 -10.77 12.87 4.41
C LYS A 280 -11.45 11.54 4.10
N GLN A 281 -10.80 10.67 3.31
CA GLN A 281 -11.39 9.36 2.97
C GLN A 281 -11.63 8.50 4.22
N VAL A 282 -10.68 8.44 5.14
CA VAL A 282 -10.81 7.65 6.38
C VAL A 282 -11.87 8.25 7.32
N THR A 283 -11.89 9.57 7.46
CA THR A 283 -12.87 10.27 8.29
C THR A 283 -14.29 10.15 7.73
N ASP A 284 -14.49 10.38 6.43
CA ASP A 284 -15.80 10.28 5.78
C ASP A 284 -16.34 8.85 5.82
N ALA A 285 -15.46 7.84 5.83
CA ALA A 285 -15.80 6.43 5.98
C ALA A 285 -16.19 6.03 7.43
N GLY A 286 -16.03 6.91 8.40
CA GLY A 286 -16.34 6.62 9.81
C GLY A 286 -15.47 5.51 10.40
N VAL A 287 -14.22 5.38 9.93
CA VAL A 287 -13.24 4.48 10.55
C VAL A 287 -12.89 5.04 11.93
N PRO A 288 -13.01 4.24 13.02
CA PRO A 288 -12.70 4.71 14.36
C PRO A 288 -11.27 5.24 14.46
N GLU A 289 -11.11 6.41 15.09
CA GLU A 289 -9.79 6.92 15.45
C GLU A 289 -9.19 6.09 16.58
N GLY A 290 -7.88 5.86 16.53
CA GLY A 290 -7.16 5.15 17.57
C GLY A 290 -7.26 5.87 18.91
N SER A 291 -7.43 5.11 19.99
CA SER A 291 -7.58 5.62 21.36
C SER A 291 -6.42 5.18 22.22
N GLN A 292 -5.61 6.14 22.68
CA GLN A 292 -4.49 5.87 23.60
C GLN A 292 -4.95 5.17 24.90
N ALA A 293 -6.17 5.48 25.35
CA ALA A 293 -6.77 4.79 26.49
C ALA A 293 -7.09 3.32 26.15
N ALA A 294 -7.65 3.05 24.97
CA ALA A 294 -7.93 1.69 24.52
C ALA A 294 -6.63 0.89 24.31
N VAL A 295 -5.64 1.46 23.62
CA VAL A 295 -4.30 0.89 23.43
C VAL A 295 -3.67 0.52 24.78
N LYS A 296 -3.74 1.42 25.77
CA LYS A 296 -3.22 1.12 27.11
C LYS A 296 -3.96 -0.05 27.76
N ARG A 297 -5.29 -0.07 27.74
CA ARG A 297 -6.06 -1.18 28.33
C ARG A 297 -5.74 -2.52 27.68
N ILE A 298 -5.67 -2.55 26.34
CA ILE A 298 -5.33 -3.78 25.61
C ILE A 298 -3.90 -4.21 25.96
N TYR A 299 -2.95 -3.28 26.00
CA TYR A 299 -1.59 -3.59 26.43
C TYR A 299 -1.55 -4.12 27.88
N ASP A 300 -2.35 -3.58 28.79
CA ASP A 300 -2.47 -4.09 30.16
C ASP A 300 -3.06 -5.53 30.17
N ASP A 301 -4.04 -5.83 29.30
CA ASP A 301 -4.58 -7.21 29.14
C ASP A 301 -3.50 -8.19 28.65
N LEU A 302 -2.70 -7.79 27.67
CA LEU A 302 -1.60 -8.60 27.13
C LEU A 302 -0.48 -8.79 28.17
N SER A 303 -0.11 -7.74 28.89
CA SER A 303 1.08 -7.70 29.76
C SER A 303 0.84 -8.20 31.19
N LEU A 304 -0.28 -7.81 31.81
CA LEU A 304 -0.55 -8.11 33.23
C LEU A 304 -1.37 -9.37 33.40
N HIS A 305 -2.17 -9.72 32.40
CA HIS A 305 -3.16 -10.80 32.50
C HIS A 305 -2.85 -11.96 31.56
N ILE A 306 -2.04 -11.76 30.51
CA ILE A 306 -1.74 -12.75 29.47
C ILE A 306 -3.06 -13.29 28.89
N VAL A 307 -3.97 -12.37 28.57
CA VAL A 307 -5.28 -12.68 27.97
C VAL A 307 -5.51 -11.84 26.72
N PRO A 308 -6.35 -12.29 25.78
CA PRO A 308 -6.79 -11.47 24.67
C PRO A 308 -7.49 -10.19 25.16
N ALA A 309 -7.49 -9.15 24.31
CA ALA A 309 -8.17 -7.89 24.57
C ALA A 309 -9.62 -8.10 25.00
N ARG A 310 -10.01 -7.47 26.10
CA ARG A 310 -11.40 -7.43 26.56
C ARG A 310 -12.08 -6.20 25.97
N ASP A 311 -13.16 -6.43 25.23
CA ASP A 311 -13.98 -5.39 24.58
C ASP A 311 -13.21 -4.47 23.60
N PRO A 312 -12.47 -5.03 22.63
CA PRO A 312 -11.83 -4.23 21.59
C PRO A 312 -12.87 -3.54 20.70
N VAL A 313 -12.65 -2.25 20.42
CA VAL A 313 -13.54 -1.45 19.55
C VAL A 313 -12.96 -1.28 18.14
N ALA A 314 -11.63 -1.17 18.03
CA ALA A 314 -10.96 -0.90 16.77
C ALA A 314 -9.77 -1.84 16.57
N LEU A 315 -9.60 -2.33 15.33
CA LEU A 315 -8.46 -3.15 14.95
C LEU A 315 -7.13 -2.41 15.14
N SER A 316 -7.11 -1.11 14.86
CA SER A 316 -5.93 -0.26 15.06
C SER A 316 -5.48 -0.25 16.52
N ASP A 317 -6.38 -0.19 17.49
CA ASP A 317 -6.03 -0.19 18.92
C ASP A 317 -5.33 -1.50 19.33
N ILE A 318 -5.81 -2.65 18.84
CA ILE A 318 -5.21 -3.96 19.08
C ILE A 318 -3.78 -3.99 18.55
N LEU A 319 -3.58 -3.52 17.31
CA LEU A 319 -2.30 -3.59 16.62
C LEU A 319 -1.27 -2.62 17.21
N ASN A 320 -1.69 -1.42 17.61
CA ASN A 320 -0.82 -0.49 18.34
C ASN A 320 -0.42 -1.04 19.71
N ALA A 321 -1.33 -1.68 20.44
CA ALA A 321 -1.01 -2.35 21.69
C ALA A 321 -0.05 -3.53 21.48
N GLY A 322 -0.23 -4.29 20.39
CA GLY A 322 0.65 -5.39 20.01
C GLY A 322 2.09 -4.94 19.72
N TRP A 323 2.27 -3.87 18.95
CA TRP A 323 3.60 -3.30 18.72
C TRP A 323 4.24 -2.74 19.99
N LYS A 324 3.44 -2.09 20.83
CA LYS A 324 3.91 -1.62 22.14
C LYS A 324 4.39 -2.79 23.02
N ALA A 325 3.65 -3.90 23.03
CA ALA A 325 4.00 -5.13 23.74
C ALA A 325 5.27 -5.77 23.14
N PHE A 326 5.37 -5.84 21.82
CA PHE A 326 6.53 -6.41 21.13
C PHE A 326 7.84 -5.68 21.47
N HIS A 327 7.80 -4.35 21.57
CA HIS A 327 8.96 -3.53 21.91
C HIS A 327 9.27 -3.45 23.40
N ASP A 328 8.42 -3.99 24.27
CA ASP A 328 8.64 -3.97 25.71
C ASP A 328 9.48 -5.18 26.16
N PRO A 329 10.78 -4.99 26.48
CA PRO A 329 11.63 -6.09 26.91
C PRO A 329 11.21 -6.66 28.27
N THR A 330 10.47 -5.88 29.07
CA THR A 330 10.06 -6.23 30.43
C THR A 330 8.75 -7.02 30.47
N LEU A 331 8.02 -7.06 29.34
CA LEU A 331 6.69 -7.66 29.21
C LEU A 331 6.60 -9.06 29.82
N TRP A 332 7.66 -9.85 29.63
CA TRP A 332 7.71 -11.27 29.98
C TRP A 332 8.61 -11.59 31.17
N GLU A 333 9.14 -10.59 31.88
CA GLU A 333 10.13 -10.77 32.97
C GLU A 333 9.62 -11.70 34.09
N ASN A 334 8.31 -11.74 34.32
CA ASN A 334 7.69 -12.57 35.35
C ASN A 334 7.15 -13.91 34.82
N THR A 335 7.51 -14.30 33.60
CA THR A 335 7.08 -15.55 32.96
C THR A 335 8.25 -16.49 32.72
N ASN A 336 7.99 -17.80 32.65
CA ASN A 336 9.00 -18.81 32.31
C ASN A 336 9.13 -19.01 30.78
N LEU A 337 8.61 -18.09 29.97
CA LEU A 337 8.64 -18.21 28.51
C LEU A 337 10.03 -17.84 27.98
N ASP A 338 10.56 -18.68 27.09
CA ASP A 338 11.73 -18.36 26.29
C ASP A 338 11.39 -17.34 25.18
N LYS A 339 12.40 -16.87 24.44
CA LYS A 339 12.20 -15.85 23.41
C LYS A 339 11.22 -16.27 22.32
N GLU A 340 11.31 -17.51 21.83
CA GLU A 340 10.44 -18.00 20.76
C GLU A 340 9.00 -18.14 21.24
N GLN A 341 8.82 -18.66 22.45
CA GLN A 341 7.52 -18.78 23.11
C GLN A 341 6.88 -17.41 23.34
N ARG A 342 7.65 -16.37 23.67
CA ARG A 342 7.14 -15.00 23.85
C ARG A 342 6.55 -14.45 22.55
N ASP A 343 7.29 -14.59 21.45
CA ASP A 343 6.84 -14.11 20.14
C ASP A 343 5.57 -14.85 19.68
N VAL A 344 5.55 -16.19 19.81
CA VAL A 344 4.38 -17.00 19.49
C VAL A 344 3.19 -16.63 20.38
N THR A 345 3.40 -16.49 21.69
CA THR A 345 2.33 -16.14 22.64
C THR A 345 1.74 -14.77 22.32
N LEU A 346 2.57 -13.77 22.01
CA LEU A 346 2.07 -12.44 21.63
C LEU A 346 1.21 -12.51 20.36
N LYS A 347 1.69 -13.22 19.33
CA LYS A 347 0.96 -13.37 18.06
C LYS A 347 -0.40 -14.06 18.28
N GLU A 348 -0.45 -15.13 19.07
CA GLU A 348 -1.70 -15.80 19.43
C GLU A 348 -2.66 -14.88 20.19
N LEU A 349 -2.18 -14.15 21.20
CA LEU A 349 -3.00 -13.21 21.96
C LEU A 349 -3.57 -12.09 21.06
N LEU A 350 -2.79 -11.61 20.10
CA LEU A 350 -3.24 -10.61 19.13
C LEU A 350 -4.30 -11.17 18.19
N LEU A 351 -4.08 -12.35 17.60
CA LEU A 351 -5.08 -12.99 16.73
C LEU A 351 -6.38 -13.25 17.48
N LYS A 352 -6.31 -13.74 18.72
CA LYS A 352 -7.49 -13.92 19.57
C LYS A 352 -8.18 -12.60 19.92
N SER A 353 -7.43 -11.52 20.10
CA SER A 353 -8.00 -10.19 20.31
C SER A 353 -8.77 -9.70 19.08
N VAL A 354 -8.25 -9.99 17.88
CA VAL A 354 -8.92 -9.70 16.60
C VAL A 354 -10.18 -10.55 16.43
N GLU A 355 -10.14 -11.82 16.82
CA GLU A 355 -11.32 -12.70 16.84
C GLU A 355 -12.41 -12.17 17.79
N VAL A 356 -12.04 -11.71 18.99
CA VAL A 356 -12.99 -11.09 19.94
C VAL A 356 -13.66 -9.87 19.31
N LEU A 357 -12.90 -9.00 18.65
CA LEU A 357 -13.45 -7.84 17.92
C LEU A 357 -14.48 -8.26 16.87
N GLU A 358 -14.18 -9.30 16.10
CA GLU A 358 -15.09 -9.81 15.08
C GLU A 358 -16.40 -10.34 15.69
N VAL A 359 -16.29 -11.19 16.72
CA VAL A 359 -17.46 -11.77 17.40
C VAL A 359 -18.35 -10.66 17.97
N GLN A 360 -17.76 -9.67 18.64
CA GLN A 360 -18.52 -8.54 19.20
C GLN A 360 -19.21 -7.71 18.12
N THR A 361 -18.53 -7.45 17.00
CA THR A 361 -19.11 -6.73 15.86
C THR A 361 -20.34 -7.47 15.32
N ARG A 362 -20.22 -8.79 15.06
CA ARG A 362 -21.33 -9.60 14.53
C ARG A 362 -22.52 -9.68 15.49
N LEU A 363 -22.25 -9.77 16.80
CA LEU A 363 -23.31 -9.76 17.82
C LEU A 363 -24.05 -8.42 17.85
N SER A 364 -23.35 -7.29 17.66
CA SER A 364 -23.97 -5.96 17.61
C SER A 364 -24.80 -5.69 16.36
N GLU A 365 -24.49 -6.35 15.23
CA GLU A 365 -25.26 -6.24 13.98
C GLU A 365 -26.52 -7.12 13.96
N SER A 366 -26.58 -8.11 14.86
CA SER A 366 -27.70 -9.06 14.96
C SER A 366 -28.82 -8.59 15.89
N THR A 367 -28.62 -7.47 16.58
CA THR A 367 -29.58 -6.79 17.48
C THR A 367 -30.05 -5.49 16.87
#